data_AF-A0AAD8ZFD0-F1
#
_entry.id   AF-A0AAD8ZFD0-F1
#
_cell.length_a   1.000
_cell.length_b   1.000
_cell.length_c   1.000
_cell.angle_alpha   90.00
_cell.angle_beta   90.00
_cell.angle_gamma   90.00
#
_symmetry.space_group_name_H-M   'P 1'
#
loop_
_entity.id
_entity.type
_entity.pdbx_description
1 polymer ?
#
loop_
_entity_poly.entity_id
_entity_poly.type
_entity_poly.pdbx_seq_one_letter_code
_entity_poly.pdbx_strand_id
1 'polypeptide(L)'
;LLQKRKRQSSDLNQGELDAAVYHEKVRLLVLEGTQSLLEAGHHCGYFTDAIHPVSTSQTPVVECQLAALCDMAKQFLTEEAADTPKQVVKGHADLDAHLNLFSCLTGNPDAHAREVTLIGERYFLPPRSRFLLSDITRLQPLVTSGDKFDLIVLDPPWENKSVKRSRRYRFLPSSQLKQLPVPELSTAGCVVVTWVTNRPRHLRFVKEELFPHWGVKVVAQWLWVKVTRTGEFVFPLDSPHKKPYEVLLLGRSCAGRENTTRCEAELPDRRLIVSIPSSLHSHKPSLSAVLKPYIRPDAKCLEMFARILQPDWTSWGNEVIKFQHHSYYINSTTLSSRPTGPLYDTTLIKPTKTLWQASDAIQE
;
A
#
# COMPACT_ATOMS: atom_id res chain seq x y z
N LEU A 1 23.62 -37.62 -16.50
CA LEU A 1 24.09 -36.72 -15.42
C LEU A 1 24.55 -35.40 -16.04
N LEU A 2 23.63 -34.45 -16.23
CA LEU A 2 23.95 -33.10 -16.70
C LEU A 2 24.50 -32.29 -15.53
N GLN A 3 25.83 -32.23 -15.40
CA GLN A 3 26.49 -31.32 -14.46
C GLN A 3 26.08 -29.89 -14.81
N LYS A 4 25.29 -29.27 -13.93
CA LYS A 4 25.06 -27.82 -13.95
C LYS A 4 26.41 -27.13 -13.84
N ARG A 5 26.84 -26.46 -14.91
CA ARG A 5 28.00 -25.56 -14.90
C ARG A 5 27.85 -24.59 -13.71
N LYS A 6 28.70 -24.78 -12.71
CA LYS A 6 28.89 -23.85 -11.59
C LYS A 6 29.41 -22.55 -12.22
N ARG A 7 28.64 -21.47 -12.11
CA ARG A 7 29.02 -20.16 -12.68
C ARG A 7 30.31 -19.72 -11.98
N GLN A 8 31.42 -19.79 -12.70
CA GLN A 8 32.72 -19.27 -12.30
C GLN A 8 32.82 -17.84 -12.85
N SER A 9 32.43 -16.86 -12.03
CA SER A 9 32.81 -15.45 -12.14
C SER A 9 32.30 -14.77 -10.87
N SER A 10 33.24 -14.22 -10.12
CA SER A 10 33.08 -13.45 -8.88
C SER A 10 32.65 -12.00 -9.13
N ASP A 11 32.37 -11.64 -10.39
CA ASP A 11 32.15 -10.25 -10.76
C ASP A 11 30.65 -9.93 -10.66
N LEU A 12 30.34 -8.92 -9.85
CA LEU A 12 28.98 -8.39 -9.72
C LEU A 12 28.50 -7.93 -11.10
N ASN A 13 27.26 -8.25 -11.46
CA ASN A 13 26.67 -7.69 -12.67
C ASN A 13 26.36 -6.20 -12.47
N GLN A 14 26.19 -5.44 -13.56
CA GLN A 14 25.95 -3.99 -13.49
C GLN A 14 24.79 -3.62 -12.56
N GLY A 15 23.72 -4.41 -12.52
CA GLY A 15 22.59 -4.15 -11.62
C GLY A 15 22.90 -4.37 -10.14
N GLU A 16 23.86 -5.24 -9.82
CA GLU A 16 24.37 -5.43 -8.46
C GLU A 16 25.33 -4.30 -8.06
N LEU A 17 26.17 -3.83 -8.99
CA LEU A 17 27.02 -2.65 -8.78
C LEU A 17 26.18 -1.40 -8.54
N ASP A 18 25.19 -1.14 -9.39
CA ASP A 18 24.26 -0.02 -9.24
C ASP A 18 23.53 -0.07 -7.88
N ALA A 19 23.17 -1.28 -7.41
CA ALA A 19 22.50 -1.47 -6.13
C ALA A 19 23.45 -1.21 -4.95
N ALA A 20 24.71 -1.61 -5.06
CA ALA A 20 25.73 -1.33 -4.05
C ALA A 20 26.02 0.18 -3.94
N VAL A 21 26.18 0.87 -5.07
CA VAL A 21 26.36 2.33 -5.11
C VAL A 21 25.16 3.05 -4.48
N TYR A 22 23.94 2.64 -4.83
CA TYR A 22 22.74 3.21 -4.22
C TYR A 22 22.66 2.92 -2.71
N HIS A 23 23.00 1.70 -2.28
CA HIS A 23 23.01 1.34 -0.87
C HIS A 23 23.98 2.21 -0.09
N GLU A 24 25.21 2.38 -0.57
CA GLU A 24 26.22 3.21 0.09
C GLU A 24 25.72 4.65 0.29
N LYS A 25 25.04 5.20 -0.72
CA LYS A 25 24.44 6.53 -0.64
C LYS A 25 23.40 6.69 0.47
N VAL A 26 22.64 5.65 0.78
CA VAL A 26 21.54 5.70 1.78
C VAL A 26 21.89 5.03 3.11
N ARG A 27 23.04 4.35 3.19
CA ARG A 27 23.43 3.49 4.31
C ARG A 27 23.45 4.25 5.63
N LEU A 28 24.15 5.38 5.66
CA LEU A 28 24.30 6.20 6.87
C LEU A 28 22.96 6.77 7.32
N LEU A 29 22.14 7.27 6.39
CA LEU A 29 20.78 7.73 6.66
C LEU A 29 19.95 6.63 7.32
N VAL A 30 19.95 5.41 6.76
CA VAL A 30 19.19 4.29 7.31
C VAL A 30 19.71 3.90 8.68
N LEU A 31 21.02 3.84 8.89
CA LEU A 31 21.60 3.43 10.16
C LEU A 31 21.27 4.43 11.28
N GLU A 32 21.66 5.70 11.11
CA GLU A 32 21.51 6.74 12.13
C GLU A 32 20.04 7.13 12.32
N GLY A 33 19.32 7.31 11.22
CA GLY A 33 17.91 7.70 11.29
C GLY A 33 17.01 6.60 11.87
N THR A 34 17.36 5.32 11.66
CA THR A 34 16.63 4.24 12.35
C THR A 34 16.91 4.29 13.83
N GLN A 35 18.16 4.49 14.26
CA GLN A 35 18.50 4.57 15.67
C GLN A 35 17.69 5.66 16.40
N SER A 36 17.63 6.88 15.86
CA SER A 36 16.82 7.96 16.46
C SER A 36 15.33 7.62 16.55
N LEU A 37 14.77 6.97 15.54
CA LEU A 37 13.36 6.55 15.55
C LEU A 37 13.09 5.39 16.51
N LEU A 38 14.04 4.48 16.68
CA LEU A 38 13.95 3.41 17.68
C LEU A 38 13.98 3.98 19.08
N GLU A 39 14.88 4.91 19.38
CA GLU A 39 14.95 5.59 20.67
C GLU A 39 13.60 6.24 21.00
N ALA A 40 13.04 7.05 20.09
CA ALA A 40 11.71 7.62 20.27
C ALA A 40 10.60 6.55 20.42
N GLY A 41 10.68 5.47 19.64
CA GLY A 41 9.71 4.38 19.69
C GLY A 41 9.73 3.60 21.01
N HIS A 42 10.91 3.40 21.62
CA HIS A 42 11.06 2.79 22.94
C HIS A 42 10.44 3.68 24.03
N HIS A 43 10.68 5.00 23.99
CA HIS A 43 10.05 5.94 24.93
C HIS A 43 8.52 5.93 24.83
N CYS A 44 7.97 5.69 23.64
CA CYS A 44 6.52 5.57 23.40
C CYS A 44 5.96 4.15 23.62
N GLY A 45 6.78 3.17 24.00
CA GLY A 45 6.34 1.78 24.22
C GLY A 45 5.94 1.01 22.95
N TYR A 46 6.39 1.44 21.77
CA TYR A 46 6.12 0.74 20.50
C TYR A 46 6.95 -0.53 20.31
N PHE A 47 8.12 -0.60 20.96
CA PHE A 47 9.03 -1.74 20.90
C PHE A 47 9.09 -2.47 22.25
N THR A 48 9.38 -3.76 22.20
CA THR A 48 9.48 -4.64 23.37
C THR A 48 10.95 -4.93 23.67
N ASP A 49 11.32 -4.99 24.95
CA ASP A 49 12.69 -5.29 25.37
C ASP A 49 13.11 -6.75 25.10
N ALA A 50 12.14 -7.66 24.97
CA ALA A 50 12.40 -9.08 24.72
C ALA A 50 11.39 -9.71 23.74
N ILE A 51 11.87 -10.68 22.97
CA ILE A 51 11.03 -11.51 22.11
C ILE A 51 10.32 -12.54 22.99
N HIS A 52 9.09 -12.24 23.41
CA HIS A 52 8.25 -13.27 24.01
C HIS A 52 7.73 -14.23 22.92
N PRO A 53 7.80 -15.55 23.14
CA PRO A 53 7.25 -16.53 22.21
C PRO A 53 5.73 -16.36 22.16
N VAL A 54 5.24 -15.68 21.14
CA VAL A 54 3.81 -15.63 20.84
C VAL A 54 3.44 -16.96 20.18
N SER A 55 2.47 -17.70 20.73
CA SER A 55 1.89 -18.85 20.05
C SER A 55 1.49 -18.43 18.64
N THR A 56 2.17 -18.99 17.65
CA THR A 56 1.88 -18.81 16.23
C THR A 56 0.56 -19.50 15.91
N SER A 57 -0.55 -18.82 16.16
CA SER A 57 -1.77 -19.13 15.43
C SER A 57 -1.47 -18.77 13.97
N GLN A 58 -1.32 -19.78 13.12
CA GLN A 58 -1.18 -19.57 11.69
C GLN A 58 -2.39 -18.74 11.23
N THR A 59 -2.17 -17.48 10.85
CA THR A 59 -3.20 -16.71 10.16
C THR A 59 -3.60 -17.52 8.93
N PRO A 60 -4.90 -17.82 8.72
CA PRO A 60 -5.33 -18.64 7.61
C PRO A 60 -4.83 -18.00 6.32
N VAL A 61 -4.05 -18.75 5.54
CA VAL A 61 -3.68 -18.35 4.19
C VAL A 61 -4.92 -18.58 3.34
N VAL A 62 -5.83 -17.60 3.35
CA VAL A 62 -6.99 -17.64 2.45
C VAL A 62 -6.46 -17.44 1.04
N GLU A 63 -6.72 -18.43 0.19
CA GLU A 63 -6.38 -18.35 -1.23
C GLU A 63 -7.29 -17.32 -1.89
N CYS A 64 -6.76 -16.10 -2.08
CA CYS A 64 -7.50 -15.00 -2.67
C CYS A 64 -7.68 -15.23 -4.19
N GLN A 65 -8.91 -15.49 -4.61
CA GLN A 65 -9.27 -15.72 -6.02
C GLN A 65 -9.62 -14.44 -6.78
N LEU A 66 -9.62 -13.27 -6.13
CA LEU A 66 -10.02 -11.99 -6.74
C LEU A 66 -9.28 -11.69 -8.05
N ALA A 67 -7.97 -11.94 -8.09
CA ALA A 67 -7.18 -11.71 -9.31
C ALA A 67 -7.60 -12.63 -10.47
N ALA A 68 -7.93 -13.90 -10.18
CA ALA A 68 -8.43 -14.84 -11.18
C ALA A 68 -9.82 -14.45 -11.68
N LEU A 69 -10.69 -13.97 -10.78
CA LEU A 69 -12.01 -13.45 -11.13
C LEU A 69 -11.92 -12.20 -12.01
N CYS A 70 -10.99 -11.28 -11.72
CA CYS A 70 -10.71 -10.16 -12.61
C CYS A 70 -10.30 -10.62 -14.00
N ASP A 71 -9.43 -11.65 -14.10
CA ASP A 71 -8.99 -12.22 -15.37
C ASP A 71 -10.13 -12.89 -16.15
N MET A 72 -11.00 -13.64 -15.48
CA MET A 72 -12.20 -14.22 -16.10
C MET A 72 -13.15 -13.14 -16.59
N ALA A 73 -13.41 -12.12 -15.78
CA ALA A 73 -14.32 -11.03 -16.13
C ALA A 73 -13.89 -10.30 -17.43
N LYS A 74 -12.60 -10.33 -17.82
CA LYS A 74 -12.13 -9.77 -19.11
C LYS A 74 -12.74 -10.43 -20.33
N GLN A 75 -13.15 -11.69 -20.22
CA GLN A 75 -13.64 -12.49 -21.34
C GLN A 75 -15.15 -12.34 -21.55
N PHE A 76 -15.88 -11.91 -20.52
CA PHE A 76 -17.35 -11.93 -20.52
C PHE A 76 -18.01 -10.55 -20.49
N LEU A 77 -17.28 -9.49 -20.12
CA LEU A 77 -17.83 -8.15 -20.08
C LEU A 77 -17.57 -7.44 -21.41
N THR A 78 -18.64 -7.17 -22.17
CA THR A 78 -18.64 -6.28 -23.34
C THR A 78 -18.46 -4.83 -22.89
N GLU A 79 -17.93 -3.97 -23.77
CA GLU A 79 -17.68 -2.53 -23.54
C GLU A 79 -18.98 -1.69 -23.41
N GLU A 80 -20.08 -2.27 -22.94
CA GLU A 80 -21.26 -1.48 -22.61
C GLU A 80 -20.96 -0.72 -21.32
N ALA A 81 -20.67 0.58 -21.49
CA ALA A 81 -20.51 1.51 -20.39
C ALA A 81 -21.75 1.40 -19.50
N ALA A 82 -21.56 1.00 -18.23
CA ALA A 82 -22.65 1.04 -17.28
C ALA A 82 -23.19 2.49 -17.22
N ASP A 83 -24.50 2.66 -17.38
CA ASP A 83 -25.19 3.97 -17.33
C ASP A 83 -24.86 4.75 -16.04
N THR A 84 -24.45 4.06 -14.98
CA THR A 84 -23.95 4.64 -13.73
C THR A 84 -22.59 4.05 -13.34
N PRO A 85 -21.47 4.78 -13.44
CA PRO A 85 -20.13 4.27 -13.11
C PRO A 85 -19.90 4.10 -11.60
N LYS A 86 -20.88 4.44 -10.76
CA LYS A 86 -20.79 4.44 -9.29
C LYS A 86 -21.94 3.62 -8.71
N GLN A 87 -21.63 2.80 -7.71
CA GLN A 87 -22.63 2.06 -6.93
C GLN A 87 -22.25 2.06 -5.45
N VAL A 88 -23.23 1.82 -4.59
CA VAL A 88 -23.03 1.80 -3.13
C VAL A 88 -23.51 0.48 -2.56
N VAL A 89 -22.77 -0.05 -1.60
CA VAL A 89 -23.21 -1.22 -0.84
C VAL A 89 -24.38 -0.87 0.08
N LYS A 90 -25.24 -1.84 0.34
CA LYS A 90 -26.42 -1.71 1.22
C LYS A 90 -26.25 -2.46 2.53
N GLY A 91 -25.30 -3.38 2.64
CA GLY A 91 -25.13 -4.26 3.81
C GLY A 91 -26.20 -5.34 3.91
N HIS A 92 -26.80 -5.70 2.77
CA HIS A 92 -27.79 -6.76 2.66
C HIS A 92 -27.31 -7.78 1.65
N ALA A 93 -27.16 -9.03 2.06
CA ALA A 93 -26.53 -10.08 1.26
C ALA A 93 -27.13 -10.21 -0.14
N ASP A 94 -28.47 -10.20 -0.24
CA ASP A 94 -29.17 -10.35 -1.51
C ASP A 94 -28.98 -9.16 -2.44
N LEU A 95 -28.89 -7.94 -1.90
CA LEU A 95 -28.71 -6.73 -2.70
C LEU A 95 -27.25 -6.58 -3.16
N ASP A 96 -26.30 -6.86 -2.26
CA ASP A 96 -24.88 -6.67 -2.52
C ASP A 96 -24.29 -7.78 -3.42
N ALA A 97 -24.88 -8.98 -3.41
CA ALA A 97 -24.44 -10.10 -4.24
C ALA A 97 -24.55 -9.83 -5.75
N HIS A 98 -25.45 -8.94 -6.18
CA HIS A 98 -25.70 -8.61 -7.58
C HIS A 98 -24.95 -7.37 -8.08
N LEU A 99 -24.09 -6.77 -7.25
CA LEU A 99 -23.33 -5.58 -7.61
C LEU A 99 -22.33 -5.85 -8.74
N ASN A 100 -22.22 -4.93 -9.70
CA ASN A 100 -21.26 -5.04 -10.80
C ASN A 100 -19.86 -4.55 -10.37
N LEU A 101 -19.13 -5.39 -9.64
CA LEU A 101 -17.85 -5.01 -9.01
C LEU A 101 -16.72 -4.72 -10.02
N PHE A 102 -16.81 -5.25 -11.24
CA PHE A 102 -15.74 -5.18 -12.23
C PHE A 102 -15.85 -3.97 -13.17
N SER A 103 -17.04 -3.37 -13.26
CA SER A 103 -17.30 -2.21 -14.14
C SER A 103 -17.84 -0.99 -13.40
N CYS A 104 -18.08 -1.06 -12.09
CA CYS A 104 -18.57 0.06 -11.29
C CYS A 104 -17.67 0.34 -10.08
N LEU A 105 -17.46 1.62 -9.81
CA LEU A 105 -16.81 2.10 -8.61
C LEU A 105 -17.75 1.91 -7.43
N THR A 106 -17.45 0.93 -6.59
CA THR A 106 -18.27 0.49 -5.46
C THR A 106 -17.83 1.18 -4.19
N GLY A 107 -18.73 1.62 -3.33
CA GLY A 107 -18.33 2.27 -2.08
C GLY A 107 -19.24 2.02 -0.90
N ASN A 108 -18.66 2.12 0.29
CA ASN A 108 -19.39 2.29 1.54
C ASN A 108 -19.55 3.80 1.79
N PRO A 109 -20.77 4.37 1.68
CA PRO A 109 -20.97 5.80 1.90
C PRO A 109 -21.00 6.18 3.38
N ASP A 110 -21.11 5.20 4.28
CA ASP A 110 -21.39 5.46 5.68
C ASP A 110 -20.16 5.94 6.46
N ALA A 111 -20.42 6.62 7.57
CA ALA A 111 -19.39 7.06 8.51
C ALA A 111 -18.86 5.92 9.41
N HIS A 112 -19.40 4.70 9.27
CA HIS A 112 -18.97 3.51 10.02
C HIS A 112 -18.58 2.38 9.07
N ALA A 113 -17.80 1.41 9.58
CA ALA A 113 -17.45 0.22 8.82
C ALA A 113 -18.70 -0.63 8.59
N ARG A 114 -18.79 -1.26 7.42
CA ARG A 114 -19.97 -2.04 7.01
C ARG A 114 -19.57 -3.46 6.61
N GLU A 115 -20.25 -4.46 7.15
CA GLU A 115 -20.18 -5.84 6.66
C GLU A 115 -21.03 -5.99 5.40
N VAL A 116 -20.48 -6.63 4.37
CA VAL A 116 -21.12 -6.84 3.07
C VAL A 116 -20.82 -8.24 2.56
N THR A 117 -21.72 -8.78 1.72
CA THR A 117 -21.47 -10.03 0.99
C THR A 117 -21.20 -9.70 -0.47
N LEU A 118 -19.99 -9.99 -0.93
CA LEU A 118 -19.55 -9.74 -2.30
C LEU A 118 -18.97 -11.04 -2.86
N ILE A 119 -19.40 -11.45 -4.06
CA ILE A 119 -18.89 -12.68 -4.70
C ILE A 119 -19.03 -13.92 -3.77
N GLY A 120 -20.14 -13.99 -3.03
CA GLY A 120 -20.42 -15.09 -2.10
C GLY A 120 -19.63 -15.09 -0.79
N GLU A 121 -18.71 -14.14 -0.59
CA GLU A 121 -17.86 -14.05 0.59
C GLU A 121 -18.13 -12.77 1.39
N ARG A 122 -17.79 -12.77 2.69
CA ARG A 122 -18.05 -11.65 3.60
C ARG A 122 -16.84 -10.74 3.74
N TYR A 123 -17.07 -9.43 3.65
CA TYR A 123 -16.06 -8.39 3.72
C TYR A 123 -16.47 -7.25 4.66
N PHE A 124 -15.49 -6.60 5.29
CA PHE A 124 -15.67 -5.39 6.08
C PHE A 124 -15.13 -4.18 5.34
N LEU A 125 -16.02 -3.33 4.83
CA LEU A 125 -15.63 -2.10 4.13
C LEU A 125 -15.46 -0.94 5.13
N PRO A 126 -14.30 -0.25 5.14
CA PRO A 126 -14.09 0.89 6.01
C PRO A 126 -15.06 2.06 5.70
N PRO A 127 -15.27 3.00 6.65
CA PRO A 127 -16.07 4.20 6.44
C PRO A 127 -15.67 4.97 5.18
N ARG A 128 -16.66 5.46 4.41
CA ARG A 128 -16.44 6.35 3.25
C ARG A 128 -15.39 5.86 2.24
N SER A 129 -15.18 4.54 2.18
CA SER A 129 -14.21 3.93 1.27
C SER A 129 -14.85 3.62 -0.08
N ARG A 130 -14.08 3.74 -1.16
CA ARG A 130 -14.51 3.41 -2.52
C ARG A 130 -13.47 2.50 -3.17
N PHE A 131 -13.91 1.57 -4.00
CA PHE A 131 -13.01 0.68 -4.71
C PHE A 131 -13.49 0.29 -6.11
N LEU A 132 -12.53 0.07 -7.00
CA LEU A 132 -12.76 -0.54 -8.30
C LEU A 132 -11.97 -1.84 -8.39
N LEU A 133 -12.68 -2.97 -8.50
CA LEU A 133 -12.08 -4.30 -8.64
C LEU A 133 -11.89 -4.60 -10.12
N SER A 134 -10.78 -4.15 -10.70
CA SER A 134 -10.46 -4.40 -12.10
C SER A 134 -8.97 -4.44 -12.31
N ASP A 135 -8.55 -4.82 -13.52
CA ASP A 135 -7.18 -4.70 -13.95
C ASP A 135 -6.95 -3.47 -14.84
N ILE A 136 -5.70 -3.28 -15.27
CA ILE A 136 -5.25 -2.07 -15.97
C ILE A 136 -6.02 -1.79 -17.26
N THR A 137 -6.58 -2.82 -17.91
CA THR A 137 -7.36 -2.63 -19.14
C THR A 137 -8.74 -2.03 -18.88
N ARG A 138 -9.19 -1.95 -17.62
CA ARG A 138 -10.54 -1.48 -17.24
C ARG A 138 -10.49 -0.45 -16.11
N LEU A 139 -9.80 0.64 -16.37
CA LEU A 139 -9.73 1.82 -15.50
C LEU A 139 -10.79 2.89 -15.82
N GLN A 140 -11.54 2.72 -16.92
CA GLN A 140 -12.53 3.70 -17.36
C GLN A 140 -13.53 4.13 -16.28
N PRO A 141 -14.09 3.24 -15.43
CA PRO A 141 -15.01 3.68 -14.36
C PRO A 141 -14.39 4.65 -13.36
N LEU A 142 -13.07 4.57 -13.15
CA LEU A 142 -12.34 5.51 -12.29
C LEU A 142 -12.22 6.89 -12.98
N VAL A 143 -11.97 6.90 -14.28
CA VAL A 143 -11.86 8.12 -15.10
C VAL A 143 -13.23 8.80 -15.30
N THR A 144 -14.23 8.05 -15.74
CA THR A 144 -15.59 8.55 -16.00
C THR A 144 -16.33 8.96 -14.73
N SER A 145 -15.82 8.57 -13.55
CA SER A 145 -16.32 9.06 -12.27
C SER A 145 -16.24 10.58 -12.10
N GLY A 146 -15.38 11.25 -12.88
CA GLY A 146 -15.09 12.68 -12.82
C GLY A 146 -14.24 13.10 -11.62
N ASP A 147 -13.85 12.16 -10.75
CA ASP A 147 -13.03 12.46 -9.58
C ASP A 147 -11.58 12.78 -9.99
N LYS A 148 -11.00 13.80 -9.32
CA LYS A 148 -9.58 14.13 -9.37
C LYS A 148 -9.02 14.01 -7.96
N PHE A 149 -7.76 13.63 -7.87
CA PHE A 149 -7.09 13.31 -6.61
C PHE A 149 -5.95 14.30 -6.32
N ASP A 150 -5.78 14.62 -5.04
CA ASP A 150 -4.68 15.43 -4.51
C ASP A 150 -3.48 14.57 -4.10
N LEU A 151 -3.73 13.29 -3.81
CA LEU A 151 -2.73 12.28 -3.49
C LEU A 151 -3.02 10.99 -4.24
N ILE A 152 -2.04 10.49 -4.98
CA ILE A 152 -2.08 9.18 -5.62
C ILE A 152 -0.91 8.35 -5.11
N VAL A 153 -1.21 7.21 -4.49
CA VAL A 153 -0.21 6.23 -4.02
C VAL A 153 -0.28 4.99 -4.91
N LEU A 154 0.88 4.48 -5.33
CA LEU A 154 1.00 3.29 -6.17
C LEU A 154 1.93 2.26 -5.51
N ASP A 155 1.50 0.99 -5.49
CA ASP A 155 2.37 -0.16 -5.20
C ASP A 155 2.39 -1.16 -6.38
N PRO A 156 3.06 -0.83 -7.50
CA PRO A 156 3.03 -1.66 -8.69
C PRO A 156 3.55 -3.09 -8.43
N PRO A 157 2.99 -4.11 -9.10
CA PRO A 157 3.46 -5.49 -8.99
C PRO A 157 4.78 -5.69 -9.78
N TRP A 158 5.87 -5.12 -9.26
CA TRP A 158 7.18 -5.10 -9.90
C TRP A 158 7.67 -6.49 -10.31
N GLU A 159 8.21 -6.60 -11.51
CA GLU A 159 8.68 -7.87 -12.05
C GLU A 159 9.76 -8.51 -11.13
N ASN A 160 9.49 -9.73 -10.67
CA ASN A 160 10.41 -10.53 -9.87
C ASN A 160 10.65 -11.93 -10.48
N LYS A 161 11.92 -12.31 -10.67
CA LYS A 161 12.35 -13.60 -11.23
C LYS A 161 11.88 -14.82 -10.41
N SER A 162 11.67 -14.67 -9.10
CA SER A 162 11.11 -15.74 -8.26
C SER A 162 9.61 -15.94 -8.51
N VAL A 163 8.86 -14.85 -8.61
CA VAL A 163 7.41 -14.86 -8.88
C VAL A 163 7.11 -15.41 -10.28
N LYS A 164 7.99 -15.17 -11.27
CA LYS A 164 7.93 -15.76 -12.63
C LYS A 164 7.74 -17.27 -12.67
N ARG A 165 8.25 -17.99 -11.67
CA ARG A 165 8.13 -19.45 -11.60
C ARG A 165 6.81 -19.94 -10.99
N SER A 166 6.06 -19.08 -10.34
CA SER A 166 4.86 -19.47 -9.58
C SER A 166 3.55 -19.46 -10.38
N ARG A 167 3.51 -18.88 -11.59
CA ARG A 167 2.32 -18.75 -12.47
C ARG A 167 1.06 -18.08 -11.85
N ARG A 168 1.07 -17.73 -10.57
CA ARG A 168 -0.09 -17.21 -9.80
C ARG A 168 -0.52 -15.78 -10.17
N TYR A 169 0.30 -15.03 -10.92
CA TYR A 169 -0.07 -13.70 -11.43
C TYR A 169 0.43 -13.52 -12.86
N ARG A 170 -0.42 -12.99 -13.73
CA ARG A 170 -0.01 -12.50 -15.06
C ARG A 170 0.87 -11.25 -14.83
N PHE A 171 2.12 -11.30 -15.29
CA PHE A 171 3.07 -10.20 -15.09
C PHE A 171 2.57 -8.95 -15.80
N LEU A 172 2.60 -7.81 -15.09
CA LEU A 172 2.45 -6.49 -15.69
C LEU A 172 3.84 -5.99 -16.09
N PRO A 173 4.19 -5.93 -17.39
CA PRO A 173 5.44 -5.31 -17.83
C PRO A 173 5.50 -3.85 -17.35
N SER A 174 6.66 -3.38 -16.93
CA SER A 174 6.81 -1.99 -16.46
C SER A 174 6.32 -0.96 -17.49
N SER A 175 6.47 -1.25 -18.79
CA SER A 175 5.96 -0.39 -19.86
C SER A 175 4.45 -0.19 -19.84
N GLN A 176 3.67 -1.19 -19.39
CA GLN A 176 2.22 -1.06 -19.28
C GLN A 176 1.81 -0.10 -18.16
N LEU A 177 2.67 0.18 -17.18
CA LEU A 177 2.37 1.20 -16.16
C LEU A 177 2.12 2.57 -16.78
N LYS A 178 2.73 2.89 -17.93
CA LYS A 178 2.48 4.17 -18.63
C LYS A 178 1.00 4.33 -19.06
N GLN A 179 0.24 3.24 -19.19
CA GLN A 179 -1.20 3.26 -19.53
C GLN A 179 -2.09 3.73 -18.38
N LEU A 180 -1.57 3.81 -17.14
CA LEU A 180 -2.37 4.32 -16.03
C LEU A 180 -2.71 5.80 -16.28
N PRO A 181 -3.97 6.21 -16.11
CA PRO A 181 -4.44 7.57 -16.36
C PRO A 181 -4.06 8.53 -15.22
N VAL A 182 -2.84 8.42 -14.65
CA VAL A 182 -2.38 9.27 -13.54
C VAL A 182 -2.47 10.76 -13.88
N PRO A 183 -2.08 11.25 -15.08
CA PRO A 183 -2.25 12.66 -15.43
C PRO A 183 -3.71 13.11 -15.45
N GLU A 184 -4.60 12.25 -15.94
CA GLU A 184 -6.04 12.52 -15.99
C GLU A 184 -6.68 12.44 -14.61
N LEU A 185 -6.21 11.59 -13.71
CA LEU A 185 -6.75 11.46 -12.35
C LEU A 185 -6.16 12.50 -11.38
N SER A 186 -5.10 13.20 -11.74
CA SER A 186 -4.41 14.14 -10.85
C SER A 186 -5.01 15.54 -10.91
N THR A 187 -5.13 16.18 -9.74
CA THR A 187 -5.25 17.65 -9.65
C THR A 187 -3.91 18.35 -9.91
N ALA A 188 -3.94 19.66 -10.18
CA ALA A 188 -2.72 20.46 -10.23
C ALA A 188 -2.00 20.45 -8.87
N GLY A 189 -0.72 20.06 -8.88
CA GLY A 189 0.09 19.93 -7.67
C GLY A 189 -0.14 18.63 -6.88
N CYS A 190 -0.92 17.69 -7.43
CA CYS A 190 -1.14 16.36 -6.87
C CYS A 190 0.18 15.69 -6.48
N VAL A 191 0.24 15.15 -5.27
CA VAL A 191 1.39 14.36 -4.81
C VAL A 191 1.24 12.94 -5.35
N VAL A 192 2.22 12.47 -6.10
CA VAL A 192 2.26 11.12 -6.65
C VAL A 192 3.37 10.34 -5.95
N VAL A 193 3.01 9.22 -5.33
CA VAL A 193 3.89 8.43 -4.49
C VAL A 193 3.94 7.00 -5.03
N THR A 194 5.14 6.49 -5.30
CA THR A 194 5.32 5.14 -5.84
C THR A 194 6.26 4.33 -4.95
N TRP A 195 5.78 3.18 -4.46
CA TRP A 195 6.63 2.16 -3.85
C TRP A 195 7.52 1.52 -4.92
N VAL A 196 8.80 1.37 -4.62
CA VAL A 196 9.79 0.78 -5.52
C VAL A 196 10.65 -0.23 -4.77
N THR A 197 10.80 -1.43 -5.33
CA THR A 197 11.73 -2.42 -4.78
C THR A 197 13.19 -1.93 -4.87
N ASN A 198 14.12 -2.50 -4.10
CA ASN A 198 15.56 -2.19 -4.18
C ASN A 198 16.27 -2.68 -5.46
N ARG A 199 15.55 -2.85 -6.57
CA ARG A 199 16.15 -3.12 -7.88
C ARG A 199 16.38 -1.80 -8.60
N PRO A 200 17.64 -1.41 -8.89
CA PRO A 200 17.96 -0.10 -9.48
C PRO A 200 17.20 0.19 -10.78
N ARG A 201 16.99 -0.84 -11.62
CA ARG A 201 16.22 -0.69 -12.88
C ARG A 201 14.80 -0.15 -12.66
N HIS A 202 14.14 -0.53 -11.56
CA HIS A 202 12.77 -0.10 -11.29
C HIS A 202 12.75 1.34 -10.79
N LEU A 203 13.72 1.71 -9.96
CA LEU A 203 13.91 3.09 -9.52
C LEU A 203 14.25 4.01 -10.70
N ARG A 204 15.15 3.57 -11.59
CA ARG A 204 15.50 4.26 -12.83
C ARG A 204 14.27 4.46 -13.71
N PHE A 205 13.53 3.39 -13.98
CA PHE A 205 12.30 3.44 -14.77
C PHE A 205 11.30 4.46 -14.22
N VAL A 206 11.04 4.46 -12.90
CA VAL A 206 10.10 5.43 -12.33
C VAL A 206 10.59 6.86 -12.49
N LYS A 207 11.87 7.12 -12.16
CA LYS A 207 12.47 8.47 -12.19
C LYS A 207 12.63 9.04 -13.61
N GLU A 208 13.09 8.22 -14.54
CA GLU A 208 13.57 8.68 -15.85
C GLU A 208 12.54 8.44 -16.97
N GLU A 209 11.56 7.57 -16.76
CA GLU A 209 10.56 7.26 -17.78
C GLU A 209 9.13 7.49 -17.32
N LEU A 210 8.70 6.89 -16.20
CA LEU A 210 7.29 6.87 -15.80
C LEU A 210 6.82 8.25 -15.34
N PHE A 211 7.55 8.87 -14.41
CA PHE A 211 7.22 10.20 -13.89
C PHE A 211 7.28 11.26 -14.99
N PRO A 212 8.35 11.34 -15.83
CA PRO A 212 8.36 12.24 -16.97
C PRO A 212 7.21 12.02 -17.95
N HIS A 213 6.86 10.76 -18.25
CA HIS A 213 5.71 10.45 -19.11
C HIS A 213 4.38 10.97 -18.55
N TRP A 214 4.21 10.95 -17.23
CA TRP A 214 3.03 11.50 -16.56
C TRP A 214 3.10 13.00 -16.27
N GLY A 215 4.20 13.69 -16.63
CA GLY A 215 4.40 15.08 -16.24
C GLY A 215 4.56 15.27 -14.73
N VAL A 216 5.07 14.26 -14.03
CA VAL A 216 5.36 14.29 -12.59
C VAL A 216 6.83 14.64 -12.40
N LYS A 217 7.11 15.68 -11.61
CA LYS A 217 8.48 16.03 -11.20
C LYS A 217 8.82 15.30 -9.90
N VAL A 218 9.93 14.57 -9.87
CA VAL A 218 10.46 13.98 -8.62
C VAL A 218 10.80 15.10 -7.63
N VAL A 219 10.34 14.98 -6.39
CA VAL A 219 10.58 15.95 -5.32
C VAL A 219 11.38 15.34 -4.18
N ALA A 220 11.03 14.13 -3.76
CA ALA A 220 11.64 13.49 -2.59
C ALA A 220 11.74 11.97 -2.76
N GLN A 221 12.63 11.36 -1.99
CA GLN A 221 12.76 9.93 -1.85
C GLN A 221 12.81 9.56 -0.36
N TRP A 222 11.85 8.78 0.08
CA TRP A 222 11.79 8.24 1.43
C TRP A 222 12.15 6.76 1.45
N LEU A 223 12.44 6.22 2.63
CA LEU A 223 12.72 4.81 2.83
C LEU A 223 11.81 4.26 3.92
N TRP A 224 11.19 3.11 3.66
CA TRP A 224 10.54 2.33 4.70
C TRP A 224 11.51 1.27 5.21
N VAL A 225 11.96 1.42 6.44
CA VAL A 225 12.85 0.49 7.13
C VAL A 225 12.03 -0.48 7.98
N LYS A 226 12.39 -1.76 7.88
CA LYS A 226 11.72 -2.89 8.52
C LYS A 226 12.54 -3.37 9.69
N VAL A 227 11.93 -3.34 10.86
CA VAL A 227 12.53 -3.77 12.12
C VAL A 227 11.72 -4.89 12.77
N THR A 228 12.32 -5.62 13.69
CA THR A 228 11.66 -6.59 14.56
C THR A 228 10.94 -5.84 15.70
N ARG A 229 10.22 -6.58 16.54
CA ARG A 229 9.60 -6.02 17.76
C ARG A 229 10.60 -5.46 18.77
N THR A 230 11.84 -5.92 18.70
CA THR A 230 12.96 -5.44 19.52
C THR A 230 13.75 -4.31 18.84
N GLY A 231 13.32 -3.83 17.67
CA GLY A 231 13.97 -2.75 16.95
C GLY A 231 15.12 -3.18 16.02
N GLU A 232 15.50 -4.45 16.00
CA GLU A 232 16.58 -4.94 15.12
C GLU A 232 16.15 -4.96 13.65
N PHE A 233 17.07 -4.77 12.70
CA PHE A 233 16.73 -4.93 11.29
C PHE A 233 16.30 -6.37 10.96
N VAL A 234 15.21 -6.52 10.20
CA VAL A 234 14.72 -7.86 9.79
C VAL A 234 15.68 -8.63 8.86
N PHE A 235 16.64 -7.92 8.25
CA PHE A 235 17.79 -8.46 7.54
C PHE A 235 19.00 -7.58 7.85
N PRO A 236 20.23 -8.13 7.88
CA PRO A 236 21.43 -7.30 8.03
C PRO A 236 21.45 -6.17 6.99
N LEU A 237 21.72 -4.94 7.44
CA LEU A 237 21.71 -3.74 6.59
C LEU A 237 22.60 -3.90 5.36
N ASP A 238 23.80 -4.46 5.57
CA ASP A 238 24.82 -4.65 4.55
C ASP A 238 24.65 -5.97 3.75
N SER A 239 23.53 -6.67 3.91
CA SER A 239 23.29 -7.90 3.15
C SER A 239 23.30 -7.64 1.63
N PRO A 240 23.98 -8.48 0.82
CA PRO A 240 24.15 -8.23 -0.62
C PRO A 240 22.86 -8.44 -1.43
N HIS A 241 21.92 -9.24 -0.93
CA HIS A 241 20.74 -9.67 -1.71
C HIS A 241 19.41 -9.14 -1.19
N LYS A 242 19.31 -8.89 0.12
CA LYS A 242 18.08 -8.38 0.75
C LYS A 242 18.45 -7.16 1.55
N LYS A 243 17.68 -6.09 1.42
CA LYS A 243 17.83 -4.91 2.26
C LYS A 243 16.66 -4.84 3.23
N PRO A 244 16.87 -4.37 4.47
CA PRO A 244 15.81 -4.22 5.44
C PRO A 244 14.94 -2.99 5.16
N TYR A 245 15.11 -2.32 4.02
CA TYR A 245 14.30 -1.16 3.65
C TYR A 245 13.68 -1.31 2.26
N GLU A 246 12.67 -0.52 1.93
CA GLU A 246 12.12 -0.34 0.59
C GLU A 246 12.05 1.15 0.24
N VAL A 247 12.07 1.48 -1.04
CA VAL A 247 12.11 2.87 -1.52
C VAL A 247 10.70 3.37 -1.76
N LEU A 248 10.45 4.61 -1.36
CA LEU A 248 9.25 5.36 -1.67
C LEU A 248 9.67 6.60 -2.45
N LEU A 249 9.24 6.73 -3.71
CA LEU A 249 9.54 7.89 -4.53
C LEU A 249 8.34 8.82 -4.57
N LEU A 250 8.56 10.09 -4.26
CA LEU A 250 7.54 11.12 -4.21
C LEU A 250 7.79 12.15 -5.31
N GLY A 251 6.74 12.50 -6.03
CA GLY A 251 6.75 13.56 -7.02
C GLY A 251 5.50 14.41 -6.95
N ARG A 252 5.50 15.49 -7.72
CA ARG A 252 4.32 16.34 -7.92
C ARG A 252 3.93 16.38 -9.38
N SER A 253 2.63 16.23 -9.64
CA SER A 253 2.05 16.45 -10.95
C SER A 253 2.15 17.92 -11.34
N CYS A 254 2.74 18.18 -12.51
CA CYS A 254 2.78 19.49 -13.15
C CYS A 254 1.57 19.73 -14.08
N ALA A 255 0.68 18.74 -14.23
CA ALA A 255 -0.48 18.85 -15.11
C ALA A 255 -1.40 20.00 -14.68
N GLY A 256 -1.82 20.84 -15.64
CA GLY A 256 -2.73 21.96 -15.41
C GLY A 256 -2.13 23.19 -14.71
N ARG A 257 -0.79 23.30 -14.61
CA ARG A 257 -0.12 24.50 -14.09
C ARG A 257 -0.09 25.62 -15.13
N GLU A 258 -1.21 26.31 -15.32
CA GLU A 258 -1.21 27.70 -15.75
C GLU A 258 -1.17 28.58 -14.49
N ASN A 259 -0.01 29.15 -14.17
CA ASN A 259 0.18 30.28 -13.24
C ASN A 259 -0.57 30.29 -11.88
N THR A 260 -0.81 29.13 -11.24
CA THR A 260 -1.36 29.13 -9.88
C THR A 260 -0.25 29.08 -8.83
N THR A 261 -0.02 30.23 -8.18
CA THR A 261 0.77 30.45 -6.95
C THR A 261 0.12 29.76 -5.75
N ARG A 262 -0.11 28.45 -5.81
CA ARG A 262 -0.55 27.69 -4.63
C ARG A 262 0.66 27.39 -3.74
N CYS A 263 0.62 27.84 -2.49
CA CYS A 263 1.56 27.46 -1.44
C CYS A 263 1.41 25.95 -1.15
N GLU A 264 2.13 25.14 -1.92
CA GLU A 264 2.22 23.71 -1.74
C GLU A 264 3.21 23.40 -0.61
N ALA A 265 2.77 22.67 0.42
CA ALA A 265 3.61 22.29 1.55
C ALA A 265 4.82 21.48 1.09
N GLU A 266 6.04 21.93 1.35
CA GLU A 266 7.27 21.30 0.87
C GLU A 266 7.38 19.84 1.31
N LEU A 267 7.71 18.94 0.38
CA LEU A 267 7.94 17.53 0.67
C LEU A 267 9.43 17.34 1.01
N PRO A 268 9.78 17.00 2.26
CA PRO A 268 11.17 16.85 2.66
C PRO A 268 11.80 15.63 1.99
N ASP A 269 13.03 15.76 1.50
CA ASP A 269 13.78 14.62 0.99
C ASP A 269 14.35 13.77 2.14
N ARG A 270 14.70 12.51 1.85
CA ARG A 270 15.44 11.62 2.76
C ARG A 270 14.75 11.29 4.10
N ARG A 271 13.42 11.24 4.15
CA ARG A 271 12.71 10.75 5.35
C ARG A 271 12.75 9.23 5.47
N LEU A 272 12.67 8.76 6.71
CA LEU A 272 12.51 7.37 7.07
C LEU A 272 11.13 7.11 7.67
N ILE A 273 10.55 5.97 7.32
CA ILE A 273 9.43 5.35 8.01
C ILE A 273 9.97 4.06 8.61
N VAL A 274 9.86 3.87 9.92
CA VAL A 274 10.30 2.63 10.59
C VAL A 274 9.05 1.90 11.06
N SER A 275 8.92 0.62 10.70
CA SER A 275 7.82 -0.20 11.22
C SER A 275 8.17 -1.67 11.29
N ILE A 276 7.40 -2.40 12.09
CA ILE A 276 7.42 -3.86 12.08
C ILE A 276 6.63 -4.33 10.86
N PRO A 277 7.20 -5.13 9.95
CA PRO A 277 6.47 -5.59 8.78
C PRO A 277 5.36 -6.57 9.18
N SER A 278 4.24 -6.49 8.47
CA SER A 278 3.17 -7.46 8.58
C SER A 278 3.62 -8.85 8.14
N SER A 279 3.08 -9.89 8.78
CA SER A 279 3.25 -11.29 8.33
C SER A 279 2.57 -11.54 6.97
N LEU A 280 1.56 -10.73 6.63
CA LEU A 280 0.89 -10.77 5.34
C LEU A 280 1.81 -10.30 4.22
N HIS A 281 1.88 -11.09 3.15
CA HIS A 281 2.80 -10.83 2.05
C HIS A 281 2.50 -9.51 1.33
N SER A 282 3.56 -8.70 1.15
CA SER A 282 3.53 -7.40 0.49
C SER A 282 2.51 -6.41 1.07
N HIS A 283 2.25 -6.49 2.38
CA HIS A 283 1.47 -5.50 3.10
C HIS A 283 2.40 -4.36 3.56
N LYS A 284 2.27 -3.20 2.91
CA LYS A 284 2.99 -1.96 3.21
C LYS A 284 2.33 -1.23 4.40
N PRO A 285 3.06 -0.42 5.17
CA PRO A 285 2.45 0.46 6.17
C PRO A 285 1.54 1.49 5.50
N SER A 286 0.45 1.87 6.17
CA SER A 286 -0.40 2.97 5.68
C SER A 286 0.41 4.26 5.65
N LEU A 287 0.29 4.98 4.53
CA LEU A 287 0.95 6.27 4.33
C LEU A 287 0.05 7.46 4.70
N SER A 288 -1.21 7.22 5.08
CA SER A 288 -2.21 8.27 5.31
C SER A 288 -1.74 9.32 6.33
N ALA A 289 -1.37 8.88 7.54
CA ALA A 289 -0.95 9.76 8.63
C ALA A 289 0.37 10.48 8.32
N VAL A 290 1.33 9.80 7.68
CA VAL A 290 2.66 10.38 7.39
C VAL A 290 2.64 11.36 6.21
N LEU A 291 1.70 11.21 5.28
CA LEU A 291 1.53 12.12 4.14
C LEU A 291 0.56 13.27 4.45
N LYS A 292 -0.32 13.13 5.45
CA LYS A 292 -1.32 14.13 5.85
C LYS A 292 -0.77 15.56 5.98
N PRO A 293 0.42 15.82 6.56
CA PRO A 293 0.96 17.17 6.67
C PRO A 293 1.32 17.84 5.34
N TYR A 294 1.47 17.06 4.26
CA TYR A 294 1.95 17.54 2.96
C TYR A 294 0.84 17.62 1.91
N ILE A 295 -0.40 17.33 2.31
CA ILE A 295 -1.59 17.36 1.48
C ILE A 295 -2.65 18.23 2.16
N ARG A 296 -3.69 18.59 1.41
CA ARG A 296 -4.79 19.41 1.93
C ARG A 296 -5.62 18.62 2.95
N PRO A 297 -6.23 19.25 3.97
CA PRO A 297 -7.04 18.55 4.97
C PRO A 297 -8.20 17.71 4.39
N ASP A 298 -8.77 18.15 3.28
CA ASP A 298 -9.88 17.54 2.53
C ASP A 298 -9.42 16.82 1.24
N ALA A 299 -8.13 16.51 1.16
CA ALA A 299 -7.52 15.89 -0.01
C ALA A 299 -8.23 14.59 -0.41
N LYS A 300 -8.59 14.50 -1.70
CA LYS A 300 -9.05 13.24 -2.29
C LYS A 300 -7.87 12.33 -2.53
N CYS A 301 -7.89 11.13 -1.96
CA CYS A 301 -6.79 10.17 -2.05
C CYS A 301 -7.16 8.95 -2.92
N LEU A 302 -6.21 8.52 -3.75
CA LEU A 302 -6.30 7.31 -4.57
C LEU A 302 -5.15 6.36 -4.24
N GLU A 303 -5.45 5.10 -3.98
CA GLU A 303 -4.47 4.01 -3.91
C GLU A 303 -4.62 3.09 -5.13
N MET A 304 -3.56 2.95 -5.93
CA MET A 304 -3.51 2.09 -7.11
C MET A 304 -2.71 0.81 -6.81
N PHE A 305 -3.18 -0.31 -7.36
CA PHE A 305 -2.72 -1.67 -7.01
C PHE A 305 -2.97 -2.04 -5.55
N ALA A 306 -4.00 -1.44 -4.95
CA ALA A 306 -4.34 -1.65 -3.56
C ALA A 306 -4.77 -3.10 -3.28
N ARG A 307 -4.63 -3.50 -2.02
CA ARG A 307 -5.12 -4.77 -1.46
C ARG A 307 -5.91 -4.60 -0.17
N ILE A 308 -5.85 -3.39 0.39
CA ILE A 308 -6.48 -2.97 1.62
C ILE A 308 -7.18 -1.65 1.32
N LEU A 309 -8.42 -1.54 1.76
CA LEU A 309 -9.15 -0.27 1.73
C LEU A 309 -8.79 0.57 2.95
N GLN A 310 -8.68 1.87 2.74
CA GLN A 310 -8.53 2.88 3.79
C GLN A 310 -9.78 3.77 3.82
N PRO A 311 -10.22 4.28 4.98
CA PRO A 311 -11.32 5.24 4.99
C PRO A 311 -10.99 6.48 4.24
N ASP A 312 -12.02 7.09 3.65
CA ASP A 312 -11.92 8.33 2.89
C ASP A 312 -11.06 8.20 1.62
N TRP A 313 -10.65 6.98 1.25
CA TRP A 313 -9.84 6.72 0.07
C TRP A 313 -10.64 6.03 -1.02
N THR A 314 -10.24 6.32 -2.26
CA THR A 314 -10.57 5.48 -3.40
C THR A 314 -9.43 4.52 -3.64
N SER A 315 -9.73 3.25 -3.92
CA SER A 315 -8.73 2.21 -4.12
C SER A 315 -9.00 1.47 -5.44
N TRP A 316 -7.95 1.03 -6.12
CA TRP A 316 -8.09 0.26 -7.35
C TRP A 316 -7.07 -0.87 -7.39
N GLY A 317 -7.48 -2.03 -7.88
CA GLY A 317 -6.59 -3.15 -8.18
C GLY A 317 -7.30 -4.50 -8.29
N ASN A 318 -6.58 -5.49 -8.79
CA ASN A 318 -7.10 -6.84 -9.03
C ASN A 318 -7.40 -7.61 -7.73
N GLU A 319 -6.93 -7.12 -6.58
CA GLU A 319 -7.10 -7.71 -5.26
C GLU A 319 -7.57 -6.65 -4.25
N VAL A 320 -8.23 -5.58 -4.71
CA VAL A 320 -8.47 -4.34 -3.95
C VAL A 320 -9.15 -4.51 -2.59
N ILE A 321 -9.98 -5.55 -2.42
CA ILE A 321 -10.69 -5.88 -1.18
C ILE A 321 -10.13 -7.11 -0.44
N LYS A 322 -8.94 -7.59 -0.82
CA LYS A 322 -8.36 -8.84 -0.28
C LYS A 322 -8.29 -8.82 1.25
N PHE A 323 -7.75 -7.75 1.83
CA PHE A 323 -7.59 -7.64 3.28
C PHE A 323 -8.85 -7.14 3.99
N GLN A 324 -9.97 -6.97 3.28
CA GLN A 324 -11.29 -6.70 3.87
C GLN A 324 -12.03 -8.01 4.16
N HIS A 325 -11.52 -9.16 3.70
CA HIS A 325 -12.16 -10.45 3.91
C HIS A 325 -12.29 -10.76 5.40
N HIS A 326 -13.47 -11.25 5.82
CA HIS A 326 -13.82 -11.50 7.22
C HIS A 326 -12.77 -12.33 7.98
N SER A 327 -12.08 -13.27 7.31
CA SER A 327 -11.05 -14.13 7.92
C SER A 327 -9.84 -13.37 8.51
N TYR A 328 -9.61 -12.12 8.11
CA TYR A 328 -8.54 -11.28 8.66
C TYR A 328 -8.94 -10.58 9.96
N TYR A 329 -10.20 -10.72 10.38
CA TYR A 329 -10.77 -10.07 11.55
C TYR A 329 -11.14 -11.12 12.60
N ILE A 330 -10.98 -10.78 13.87
CA ILE A 330 -11.33 -11.64 15.00
C ILE A 330 -12.49 -10.96 15.73
N ASN A 331 -13.52 -11.72 16.08
CA ASN A 331 -14.61 -11.21 16.90
C ASN A 331 -14.09 -10.87 18.31
N SER A 332 -14.47 -9.72 18.84
CA SER A 332 -14.08 -9.30 20.19
C SER A 332 -14.50 -10.30 21.28
N THR A 333 -15.56 -11.07 21.06
CA THR A 333 -16.07 -12.08 22.00
C THR A 333 -15.13 -13.27 22.21
N THR A 334 -14.25 -13.60 21.25
CA THR A 334 -13.27 -14.70 21.40
C THR A 334 -12.01 -14.31 22.17
N LEU A 335 -11.82 -13.02 22.48
CA LEU A 335 -10.71 -12.54 23.32
C LEU A 335 -10.97 -12.73 24.82
N SER A 336 -12.24 -12.87 25.25
CA SER A 336 -12.59 -12.98 26.68
C SER A 336 -12.45 -14.40 27.28
N SER A 337 -12.05 -15.40 26.49
CA SER A 337 -11.91 -16.80 26.94
C SER A 337 -10.45 -17.27 27.13
N ARG A 338 -9.47 -16.38 26.99
CA ARG A 338 -8.08 -16.68 27.36
C ARG A 338 -7.84 -16.32 28.84
N PRO A 339 -7.22 -17.19 29.65
CA PRO A 339 -6.95 -16.87 31.05
C PRO A 339 -5.99 -15.67 31.12
N THR A 340 -6.45 -14.61 31.76
CA THR A 340 -5.72 -13.38 32.05
C THR A 340 -4.61 -13.65 33.06
N GLY A 341 -3.35 -13.48 32.65
CA GLY A 341 -2.28 -13.05 33.57
C GLY A 341 -2.59 -11.66 34.15
N PRO A 342 -1.86 -11.22 35.19
CA PRO A 342 -2.39 -10.33 36.22
C PRO A 342 -3.01 -9.06 35.63
N LEU A 343 -4.30 -8.90 35.93
CA LEU A 343 -5.10 -7.74 35.60
C LEU A 343 -4.42 -6.48 36.14
N TYR A 344 -4.19 -5.53 35.24
CA TYR A 344 -4.25 -4.13 35.60
C TYR A 344 -5.68 -3.82 36.04
N ASP A 345 -5.76 -3.16 37.20
CA ASP A 345 -6.95 -2.80 37.95
C ASP A 345 -8.08 -2.25 37.07
N THR A 346 -9.21 -2.96 37.07
CA THR A 346 -10.46 -2.57 36.44
C THR A 346 -11.25 -1.67 37.37
N THR A 347 -10.81 -0.43 37.53
CA THR A 347 -11.67 0.66 38.02
C THR A 347 -11.37 1.94 37.24
N LEU A 348 -12.40 2.43 36.52
CA LEU A 348 -12.44 3.70 35.77
C LEU A 348 -11.55 3.81 34.51
N ILE A 349 -11.76 2.94 33.51
CA ILE A 349 -11.32 3.22 32.13
C ILE A 349 -12.46 3.95 31.38
N LYS A 350 -12.38 5.28 31.40
CA LYS A 350 -12.97 6.15 30.36
C LYS A 350 -12.43 5.71 28.98
N PRO A 351 -13.22 5.85 27.89
CA PRO A 351 -12.94 5.20 26.61
C PRO A 351 -11.55 5.57 26.07
N THR A 352 -10.62 4.63 26.11
CA THR A 352 -9.33 4.75 25.43
C THR A 352 -9.52 4.41 23.97
N LYS A 353 -9.60 5.49 23.17
CA LYS A 353 -9.26 5.62 21.74
C LYS A 353 -8.73 4.35 21.07
N THR A 354 -9.65 3.52 20.59
CA THR A 354 -9.40 2.49 19.58
C THR A 354 -9.21 3.17 18.23
N LEU A 355 -7.95 3.35 17.79
CA LEU A 355 -7.46 3.45 16.39
C LEU A 355 -8.29 4.19 15.31
N TRP A 356 -9.20 5.08 15.71
CA TRP A 356 -9.99 5.98 14.89
C TRP A 356 -10.10 7.33 15.62
N GLN A 357 -8.96 7.96 15.90
CA GLN A 357 -8.78 9.40 16.15
C GLN A 357 -7.35 9.63 16.66
N ALA A 358 -6.41 9.76 15.73
CA ALA A 358 -5.12 10.41 15.96
C ALA A 358 -4.95 11.51 14.91
N SER A 359 -5.78 12.53 15.05
CA SER A 359 -5.50 13.88 14.57
C SER A 359 -5.86 14.78 15.73
N ASP A 360 -4.86 15.06 16.55
CA ASP A 360 -4.61 16.31 17.27
C ASP A 360 -3.58 16.02 18.36
N ALA A 361 -2.62 16.95 18.48
CA ALA A 361 -1.43 16.97 19.35
C ALA A 361 -0.25 16.11 18.91
N ILE A 362 0.61 16.67 18.03
CA ILE A 362 2.04 16.92 18.29
C ILE A 362 2.42 18.16 17.46
N GLN A 363 2.31 19.34 18.07
CA GLN A 363 3.12 20.51 17.72
C GLN A 363 4.11 20.66 18.87
N GLU A 364 5.36 20.26 18.62
CA GLU A 364 6.61 20.95 18.98
C GLU A 364 7.79 20.17 18.39
#